data_AF-A0A2I2DQK2-F1
#
_entry.id   AF-A0A2I2DQK2-F1
#
_cell.length_a   1.000
_cell.length_b   1.000
_cell.length_c   1.000
_cell.angle_alpha   90.00
_cell.angle_beta   90.00
_cell.angle_gamma   90.00
#
_symmetry.space_group_name_H-M   'P 1'
#
loop_
_entity.id
_entity.type
_entity.pdbx_description
1 polymer ?
#
loop_
_entity_poly.entity_id
_entity_poly.type
_entity_poly.pdbx_seq_one_letter_code
_entity_poly.pdbx_strand_id
1 'polypeptide(L)'
;MPKWLQYIKAKPINFLTVLLLERTASTYYQTIAIKDSKIKNNETQGKTTEAILTNACWMVFDVPNYLETTPYSNTKSITLNTFTGTSINLKNYKNFKDYMECKFSAKRRAQFRTFEKRLNQSFNISYKTIYGNTTPQEFNTLFNQLYKMLETRFVEKQMVNDEIPYWEYYREKIYPLIQNKEAFLSVIYADETPISISINMISGKAVYGYLKSYDTNFSKFSIGFLDLIKVTQWAFENNLEVFDFLKGHYDYKSKWTDTEYHFQKQIVYNPKSAVATTVAWYNAFKIKGFYAMVSVLKTLQVHKLLKKGIQWKYNLTHRNNNNHNKQFTVLETLPITYLENYNALKLIDINQQPFTFLKKPVCDFLFNQQDHIANIKVFTNDEKQQTFAITGTKNFQIISHA
;
A
#
# COMPACT_ATOMS: atom_id res chain seq x y z
N MET A 1 18.29 -18.88 -33.65
CA MET A 1 19.03 -17.79 -32.98
C MET A 1 20.35 -18.35 -32.44
N PRO A 2 21.52 -17.78 -32.75
CA PRO A 2 22.81 -18.27 -32.24
C PRO A 2 22.85 -18.39 -30.71
N LYS A 3 23.38 -19.50 -30.18
CA LYS A 3 23.53 -19.76 -28.73
C LYS A 3 24.38 -18.72 -28.00
N TRP A 4 25.12 -17.85 -28.69
CA TRP A 4 25.89 -16.77 -28.04
C TRP A 4 25.05 -15.50 -27.77
N LEU A 5 23.95 -15.27 -28.52
CA LEU A 5 23.08 -14.09 -28.37
C LEU A 5 22.24 -14.10 -27.09
N GLN A 6 21.89 -15.28 -26.59
CA GLN A 6 21.24 -15.47 -25.29
C GLN A 6 22.10 -15.00 -24.09
N TYR A 7 23.40 -14.78 -24.29
CA TYR A 7 24.31 -14.23 -23.28
C TYR A 7 24.52 -12.70 -23.41
N ILE A 8 23.92 -12.03 -24.42
CA ILE A 8 24.13 -10.59 -24.68
C ILE A 8 23.14 -9.71 -23.90
N LYS A 9 22.00 -10.24 -23.47
CA LYS A 9 21.05 -9.50 -22.63
C LYS A 9 21.25 -9.89 -21.17
N ALA A 10 21.56 -8.90 -20.34
CA ALA A 10 21.59 -9.11 -18.91
C ALA A 10 20.20 -9.58 -18.45
N LYS A 11 20.13 -10.74 -17.80
CA LYS A 11 18.85 -11.29 -17.34
C LYS A 11 18.32 -10.38 -16.20
N PRO A 12 17.12 -9.80 -16.33
CA PRO A 12 16.59 -8.88 -15.33
C PRO A 12 16.08 -9.66 -14.12
N ILE A 13 16.41 -9.18 -12.92
CA ILE A 13 15.98 -9.74 -11.63
C ILE A 13 15.39 -8.60 -10.81
N ASN A 14 14.13 -8.75 -10.37
CA ASN A 14 13.51 -7.80 -9.45
C ASN A 14 13.96 -8.16 -8.02
N PHE A 15 14.79 -7.30 -7.42
CA PHE A 15 15.34 -7.55 -6.10
C PHE A 15 14.26 -7.73 -5.03
N LEU A 16 13.25 -6.86 -5.03
CA LEU A 16 12.18 -6.91 -4.03
C LEU A 16 11.33 -8.17 -4.18
N THR A 17 11.10 -8.66 -5.40
CA THR A 17 10.40 -9.92 -5.62
C THR A 17 11.19 -11.10 -5.06
N VAL A 18 12.48 -11.21 -5.40
CA VAL A 18 13.31 -12.34 -4.93
C VAL A 18 13.60 -12.26 -3.43
N LEU A 19 13.61 -11.06 -2.85
CA LEU A 19 13.81 -10.84 -1.42
C LEU A 19 12.53 -11.11 -0.61
N LEU A 20 11.40 -10.53 -1.02
CA LEU A 20 10.20 -10.49 -0.18
C LEU A 20 9.19 -11.60 -0.49
N LEU A 21 9.05 -11.98 -1.76
CA LEU A 21 8.05 -12.95 -2.19
C LEU A 21 8.62 -14.35 -2.38
N GLU A 22 9.70 -14.47 -3.16
CA GLU A 22 10.24 -15.77 -3.52
C GLU A 22 11.21 -16.34 -2.48
N ARG A 23 11.80 -15.46 -1.64
CA ARG A 23 12.84 -15.81 -0.65
C ARG A 23 14.05 -16.51 -1.29
N THR A 24 14.39 -16.11 -2.52
CA THR A 24 15.48 -16.65 -3.35
C THR A 24 16.66 -15.69 -3.52
N ALA A 25 16.66 -14.54 -2.85
CA ALA A 25 17.70 -13.51 -2.99
C ALA A 25 19.14 -14.02 -2.72
N SER A 26 19.30 -15.06 -1.88
CA SER A 26 20.57 -15.75 -1.61
C SER A 26 21.19 -16.42 -2.83
N THR A 27 20.39 -16.68 -3.87
CA THR A 27 20.87 -17.16 -5.18
C THR A 27 21.79 -16.14 -5.84
N TYR A 28 21.59 -14.85 -5.55
CA TYR A 28 22.27 -13.74 -6.23
C TYR A 28 23.27 -13.00 -5.33
N TYR A 29 23.03 -13.01 -4.02
CA TYR A 29 23.86 -12.32 -3.04
C TYR A 29 24.34 -13.28 -1.96
N GLN A 30 25.61 -13.11 -1.56
CA GLN A 30 26.18 -13.84 -0.44
C GLN A 30 25.68 -13.27 0.89
N THR A 31 25.53 -11.95 0.98
CA THR A 31 24.97 -11.28 2.15
C THR A 31 24.08 -10.12 1.74
N ILE A 32 23.02 -9.90 2.52
CA ILE A 32 22.13 -8.75 2.45
C ILE A 32 21.97 -8.25 3.89
N ALA A 33 22.30 -6.99 4.14
CA ALA A 33 22.20 -6.38 5.47
C ALA A 33 21.70 -4.95 5.38
N ILE A 34 21.07 -4.45 6.45
CA ILE A 34 20.72 -3.03 6.57
C ILE A 34 21.97 -2.26 6.98
N LYS A 35 22.25 -1.14 6.32
CA LYS A 35 23.35 -0.23 6.68
C LYS A 35 23.25 0.18 8.14
N ASP A 36 24.40 0.14 8.81
CA ASP A 36 24.54 0.51 10.22
C ASP A 36 23.59 -0.25 11.15
N SER A 37 23.22 -1.49 10.79
CA SER A 37 22.38 -2.32 11.66
C SER A 37 23.11 -2.68 12.95
N LYS A 38 22.39 -2.61 14.09
CA LYS A 38 22.98 -2.95 15.40
C LYS A 38 23.22 -4.45 15.56
N ILE A 39 22.57 -5.26 14.72
CA ILE A 39 22.62 -6.71 14.74
C ILE A 39 23.02 -7.15 13.34
N LYS A 40 24.19 -7.77 13.18
CA LYS A 40 24.60 -8.42 11.93
C LYS A 40 23.75 -9.66 11.71
N ASN A 41 22.50 -9.48 11.27
CA ASN A 41 21.74 -10.57 10.71
C ASN A 41 22.33 -10.86 9.33
N ASN A 42 23.21 -11.86 9.28
CA ASN A 42 23.59 -12.50 8.03
C ASN A 42 22.36 -13.26 7.52
N GLU A 43 21.46 -12.59 6.81
CA GLU A 43 20.43 -13.32 6.09
C GLU A 43 21.10 -14.12 4.97
N THR A 44 20.99 -15.45 5.12
CA THR A 44 21.21 -16.54 4.17
C THR A 44 22.64 -16.91 3.74
N GLN A 45 23.16 -17.99 4.35
CA GLN A 45 24.07 -18.92 3.64
C GLN A 45 23.24 -19.84 2.74
N GLY A 46 23.06 -19.45 1.47
CA GLY A 46 22.58 -20.36 0.43
C GLY A 46 23.75 -21.11 -0.20
N LYS A 47 23.60 -22.42 -0.41
CA LYS A 47 24.50 -23.17 -1.30
C LYS A 47 24.27 -22.68 -2.73
N THR A 48 25.20 -21.91 -3.28
CA THR A 48 25.20 -21.56 -4.70
C THR A 48 25.70 -22.77 -5.50
N THR A 49 24.95 -23.18 -6.51
CA THR A 49 25.51 -23.96 -7.61
C THR A 49 26.46 -23.05 -8.39
N GLU A 50 27.77 -23.32 -8.35
CA GLU A 50 28.83 -22.65 -9.13
C GLU A 50 28.49 -22.46 -10.61
N ALA A 51 27.58 -23.28 -11.15
CA ALA A 51 27.10 -23.25 -12.53
C ALA A 51 26.39 -21.96 -12.98
N ILE A 52 25.80 -21.16 -12.08
CA ILE A 52 25.04 -19.94 -12.46
C ILE A 52 25.98 -18.76 -12.83
N LEU A 53 27.22 -18.78 -12.35
CA LEU A 53 28.12 -17.61 -12.37
C LEU A 53 29.18 -17.62 -13.48
N THR A 54 29.31 -18.72 -14.23
CA THR A 54 30.51 -18.93 -15.07
C THR A 54 30.55 -18.11 -16.35
N ASN A 55 29.42 -17.63 -16.91
CA ASN A 55 29.42 -16.83 -18.15
C ASN A 55 28.33 -15.74 -18.25
N ALA A 56 27.59 -15.45 -17.17
CA ALA A 56 26.39 -14.62 -17.24
C ALA A 56 26.60 -13.20 -16.65
N CYS A 57 26.06 -12.20 -17.35
CA CYS A 57 25.84 -10.85 -16.85
C CYS A 57 24.38 -10.74 -16.39
N TRP A 58 24.17 -10.22 -15.19
CA TRP A 58 22.86 -10.13 -14.55
C TRP A 58 22.53 -8.68 -14.24
N MET A 59 21.26 -8.31 -14.35
CA MET A 59 20.80 -6.98 -13.98
C MET A 59 19.78 -7.10 -12.86
N VAL A 60 20.22 -6.83 -11.64
CA VAL A 60 19.33 -6.74 -10.49
C VAL A 60 18.83 -5.31 -10.39
N PHE A 61 17.51 -5.12 -10.38
CA PHE A 61 16.89 -3.81 -10.27
C PHE A 61 16.06 -3.71 -8.99
N ASP A 62 15.80 -2.48 -8.56
CA ASP A 62 15.06 -2.14 -7.34
C ASP A 62 15.75 -2.53 -6.04
N VAL A 63 17.08 -2.47 -5.98
CA VAL A 63 17.83 -2.67 -4.73
C VAL A 63 17.83 -1.37 -3.92
N PRO A 64 17.20 -1.27 -2.74
CA PRO A 64 17.30 -0.07 -1.91
C PRO A 64 18.74 0.18 -1.46
N ASN A 65 19.26 1.39 -1.63
CA ASN A 65 20.65 1.71 -1.28
C ASN A 65 20.94 1.80 0.23
N TYR A 66 19.93 1.68 1.10
CA TYR A 66 20.12 1.47 2.53
C TYR A 66 20.46 0.01 2.86
N LEU A 67 20.34 -0.91 1.90
CA LEU A 67 20.82 -2.28 2.03
C LEU A 67 22.25 -2.36 1.49
N GLU A 68 23.11 -3.06 2.24
CA GLU A 68 24.42 -3.53 1.79
C GLU A 68 24.27 -4.93 1.24
N THR A 69 24.62 -5.08 -0.04
CA THR A 69 24.58 -6.36 -0.74
C THR A 69 25.98 -6.75 -1.19
N THR A 70 26.42 -7.95 -0.82
CA THR A 70 27.71 -8.49 -1.26
C THR A 70 27.46 -9.58 -2.30
N PRO A 71 27.83 -9.36 -3.58
CA PRO A 71 27.76 -10.41 -4.57
C PRO A 71 28.88 -11.45 -4.32
N TYR A 72 28.78 -12.62 -4.92
CA TYR A 72 29.77 -13.69 -4.73
C TYR A 72 31.17 -13.29 -5.23
N SER A 73 32.22 -13.84 -4.58
CA SER A 73 33.63 -13.40 -4.69
C SER A 73 34.23 -13.40 -6.09
N ASN A 74 33.68 -14.16 -7.03
CA ASN A 74 34.11 -14.23 -8.42
C ASN A 74 33.42 -13.20 -9.35
N THR A 75 32.68 -12.23 -8.80
CA THR A 75 31.94 -11.24 -9.57
C THR A 75 32.27 -9.80 -9.19
N LYS A 76 31.98 -8.85 -10.08
CA LYS A 76 31.97 -7.41 -9.83
C LYS A 76 30.60 -6.84 -10.14
N SER A 77 30.27 -5.69 -9.56
CA SER A 77 29.00 -4.99 -9.80
C SER A 77 29.21 -3.55 -10.25
N ILE A 78 28.47 -3.12 -11.28
CA ILE A 78 28.27 -1.70 -11.59
C ILE A 78 26.94 -1.26 -11.00
N THR A 79 26.96 -0.30 -10.09
CA THR A 79 25.77 0.17 -9.37
C THR A 79 25.34 1.55 -9.87
N LEU A 80 24.06 1.71 -10.18
CA LEU A 80 23.47 2.95 -10.68
C LEU A 80 22.23 3.30 -9.86
N ASN A 81 22.22 4.49 -9.25
CA ASN A 81 21.02 5.02 -8.61
C ASN A 81 19.98 5.37 -9.67
N THR A 82 18.71 5.13 -9.34
CA THR A 82 17.58 5.34 -10.26
C THR A 82 16.59 6.33 -9.66
N PHE A 83 15.40 5.89 -9.28
CA PHE A 83 14.39 6.72 -8.63
C PHE A 83 14.47 6.56 -7.10
N THR A 84 13.76 7.44 -6.39
CA THR A 84 13.78 7.46 -4.93
C THR A 84 12.63 6.66 -4.33
N GLY A 85 12.92 6.07 -3.18
CA GLY A 85 11.96 5.48 -2.25
C GLY A 85 12.01 6.25 -0.93
N THR A 86 11.07 5.95 -0.06
CA THR A 86 10.96 6.62 1.24
C THR A 86 10.72 5.59 2.33
N SER A 87 11.36 5.79 3.48
CA SER A 87 11.26 4.89 4.63
C SER A 87 11.24 5.66 5.94
N ILE A 88 10.89 4.98 7.02
CA ILE A 88 11.14 5.42 8.38
C ILE A 88 12.38 4.67 8.88
N ASN A 89 13.42 5.39 9.28
CA ASN A 89 14.53 4.81 10.01
C ASN A 89 14.16 4.75 11.49
N LEU A 90 13.59 3.62 11.92
CA LEU A 90 13.05 3.43 13.27
C LEU A 90 14.13 3.57 14.34
N LYS A 91 15.41 3.34 14.00
CA LYS A 91 16.56 3.52 14.90
C LYS A 91 16.76 4.95 15.36
N ASN A 92 16.24 5.94 14.61
CA ASN A 92 16.32 7.35 14.97
C ASN A 92 15.47 7.70 16.21
N TYR A 93 14.61 6.78 16.66
CA TYR A 93 13.62 7.03 17.69
C TYR A 93 13.74 6.01 18.82
N LYS A 94 13.48 6.46 20.05
CA LYS A 94 13.53 5.59 21.24
C LYS A 94 12.42 4.55 21.25
N ASN A 95 11.23 4.94 20.78
CA ASN A 95 10.03 4.11 20.71
C ASN A 95 8.98 4.79 19.81
N PHE A 96 7.83 4.15 19.65
CA PHE A 96 6.72 4.68 18.84
C PHE A 96 6.23 6.06 19.30
N LYS A 97 6.17 6.32 20.61
CA LYS A 97 5.72 7.61 21.14
C LYS A 97 6.67 8.74 20.73
N ASP A 98 7.98 8.51 20.89
CA ASP A 98 9.05 9.43 20.50
C ASP A 98 8.97 9.74 18.99
N TYR A 99 8.81 8.71 18.15
CA TYR A 99 8.57 8.89 16.70
C TYR A 99 7.38 9.81 16.42
N MET A 100 6.22 9.55 17.03
CA MET A 100 5.02 10.35 16.81
C MET A 100 5.21 11.81 17.25
N GLU A 101 5.93 12.04 18.35
CA GLU A 101 6.22 13.35 18.90
C GLU A 101 7.17 14.16 18.02
N CYS A 102 8.22 13.53 17.49
CA CYS A 102 9.17 14.14 16.56
C CYS A 102 8.56 14.39 15.18
N LYS A 103 7.77 13.43 14.65
CA LYS A 103 7.33 13.48 13.25
C LYS A 103 6.11 14.36 13.00
N PHE A 104 5.21 14.45 13.97
CA PHE A 104 3.93 15.16 13.81
C PHE A 104 3.81 16.30 14.80
N SER A 105 3.03 17.34 14.49
CA SER A 105 2.71 18.39 15.47
C SER A 105 1.70 17.89 16.51
N ALA A 106 1.65 18.55 17.68
CA ALA A 106 0.67 18.23 18.73
C ALA A 106 -0.78 18.27 18.19
N LYS A 107 -1.09 19.25 17.33
CA LYS A 107 -2.39 19.37 16.63
C LYS A 107 -2.67 18.15 15.75
N ARG A 108 -1.70 17.70 14.95
CA ARG A 108 -1.90 16.53 14.07
C ARG A 108 -2.04 15.23 14.87
N ARG A 109 -1.26 15.05 15.95
CA ARG A 109 -1.44 13.93 16.88
C ARG A 109 -2.82 13.93 17.52
N ALA A 110 -3.32 15.09 17.94
CA ALA A 110 -4.67 15.23 18.45
C ALA A 110 -5.73 14.85 17.41
N GLN A 111 -5.54 15.24 16.15
CA GLN A 111 -6.43 14.87 15.06
C GLN A 111 -6.49 13.35 14.85
N PHE A 112 -5.36 12.64 14.90
CA PHE A 112 -5.36 11.17 14.83
C PHE A 112 -6.15 10.53 15.96
N ARG A 113 -5.97 11.00 17.20
CA ARG A 113 -6.76 10.54 18.36
C ARG A 113 -8.25 10.81 18.18
N THR A 114 -8.62 11.97 17.61
CA THR A 114 -10.02 12.28 17.31
C THR A 114 -10.61 11.32 16.27
N PHE A 115 -9.87 10.98 15.23
CA PHE A 115 -10.32 10.02 14.22
C PHE A 115 -10.52 8.62 14.82
N GLU A 116 -9.56 8.13 15.60
CA GLU A 116 -9.66 6.86 16.31
C GLU A 116 -10.83 6.86 17.30
N LYS A 117 -10.97 7.93 18.11
CA LYS A 117 -12.08 8.07 19.06
C LYS A 117 -13.44 8.04 18.35
N ARG A 118 -13.62 8.83 17.29
CA ARG A 118 -14.88 8.88 16.55
C ARG A 118 -15.21 7.53 15.93
N LEU A 119 -14.21 6.81 15.41
CA LEU A 119 -14.39 5.48 14.87
C LEU A 119 -14.89 4.50 15.94
N ASN A 120 -14.23 4.46 17.10
CA ASN A 120 -14.62 3.61 18.24
C ASN A 120 -15.96 4.00 18.87
N GLN A 121 -16.38 5.26 18.76
CA GLN A 121 -17.73 5.67 19.15
C GLN A 121 -18.79 5.21 18.15
N SER A 122 -18.42 5.11 16.88
CA SER A 122 -19.35 4.80 15.78
C SER A 122 -19.58 3.30 15.59
N PHE A 123 -18.58 2.48 15.92
CA PHE A 123 -18.59 1.03 15.68
C PHE A 123 -17.81 0.32 16.79
N ASN A 124 -18.06 -0.99 16.98
CA ASN A 124 -17.19 -1.82 17.82
C ASN A 124 -15.92 -2.16 17.04
N ILE A 125 -14.84 -1.41 17.30
CA ILE A 125 -13.60 -1.60 16.55
C ILE A 125 -12.71 -2.64 17.22
N SER A 126 -12.20 -3.57 16.42
CA SER A 126 -11.10 -4.44 16.83
C SER A 126 -9.92 -4.34 15.85
N TYR A 127 -8.72 -4.45 16.40
CA TYR A 127 -7.47 -4.46 15.65
C TYR A 127 -6.86 -5.86 15.77
N LYS A 128 -6.56 -6.49 14.63
CA LYS A 128 -5.95 -7.82 14.60
C LYS A 128 -4.69 -7.80 13.76
N THR A 129 -3.58 -8.21 14.37
CA THR A 129 -2.35 -8.52 13.63
C THR A 129 -2.22 -10.04 13.50
N ILE A 130 -2.24 -10.53 12.27
CA ILE A 130 -2.07 -11.95 11.97
C ILE A 130 -0.62 -12.17 11.56
N TYR A 131 0.15 -12.79 12.45
CA TYR A 131 1.59 -13.02 12.30
C TYR A 131 1.91 -14.48 12.69
N GLY A 132 1.81 -15.37 11.70
CA GLY A 132 1.73 -16.81 11.91
C GLY A 132 0.31 -17.29 12.30
N ASN A 133 0.15 -18.60 12.40
CA ASN A 133 -1.02 -19.28 12.99
C ASN A 133 -2.40 -18.80 12.48
N THR A 134 -2.56 -18.69 11.16
CA THR A 134 -3.89 -18.44 10.53
C THR A 134 -4.31 -19.63 9.69
N THR A 135 -5.61 -19.87 9.56
CA THR A 135 -6.11 -20.94 8.69
C THR A 135 -6.11 -20.48 7.23
N PRO A 136 -6.03 -21.40 6.24
CA PRO A 136 -6.19 -21.04 4.83
C PRO A 136 -7.52 -20.33 4.56
N GLN A 137 -8.59 -20.72 5.26
CA GLN A 137 -9.92 -20.12 5.12
C GLN A 137 -9.94 -18.66 5.60
N GLU A 138 -9.39 -18.38 6.79
CA GLU A 138 -9.31 -17.02 7.32
C GLU A 138 -8.47 -16.13 6.41
N PHE A 139 -7.29 -16.61 5.99
CA PHE A 139 -6.44 -15.89 5.04
C PHE A 139 -7.18 -15.58 3.74
N ASN A 140 -7.81 -16.58 3.12
CA ASN A 140 -8.51 -16.40 1.84
C ASN A 140 -9.68 -15.42 1.95
N THR A 141 -10.42 -15.46 3.05
CA THR A 141 -11.49 -14.49 3.32
C THR A 141 -10.94 -13.06 3.35
N LEU A 142 -9.88 -12.82 4.13
CA LEU A 142 -9.26 -11.50 4.24
C LEU A 142 -8.62 -11.05 2.92
N PHE A 143 -7.95 -11.95 2.22
CA PHE A 143 -7.33 -11.66 0.93
C PHE A 143 -8.40 -11.28 -0.10
N ASN A 144 -9.54 -11.97 -0.14
CA ASN A 144 -10.65 -11.62 -1.02
C ASN A 144 -11.30 -10.28 -0.63
N GLN A 145 -11.39 -9.95 0.66
CA GLN A 145 -11.86 -8.64 1.09
C GLN A 145 -10.91 -7.52 0.69
N LEU A 146 -9.59 -7.74 0.82
CA LEU A 146 -8.58 -6.79 0.37
C LEU A 146 -8.69 -6.55 -1.15
N TYR A 147 -8.92 -7.60 -1.95
CA TYR A 147 -9.17 -7.46 -3.38
C TYR A 147 -10.35 -6.51 -3.67
N LYS A 148 -11.50 -6.74 -3.01
CA LYS A 148 -12.70 -5.91 -3.19
C LYS A 148 -12.44 -4.45 -2.80
N MET A 149 -11.75 -4.22 -1.69
CA MET A 149 -11.37 -2.86 -1.26
C MET A 149 -10.41 -2.19 -2.25
N LEU A 150 -9.49 -2.93 -2.87
CA LEU A 150 -8.62 -2.40 -3.91
C LEU A 150 -9.46 -2.03 -5.12
N GLU A 151 -10.23 -2.96 -5.67
CA GLU A 151 -11.05 -2.76 -6.86
C GLU A 151 -11.97 -1.52 -6.74
N THR A 152 -12.75 -1.42 -5.66
CA THR A 152 -13.61 -0.24 -5.38
C THR A 152 -12.81 1.05 -5.40
N ARG A 153 -11.64 1.07 -4.76
CA ARG A 153 -10.79 2.26 -4.67
C ARG A 153 -10.17 2.66 -6.01
N PHE A 154 -9.87 1.71 -6.88
CA PHE A 154 -9.33 1.99 -8.21
C PHE A 154 -10.40 2.52 -9.16
N VAL A 155 -11.63 2.00 -9.06
CA VAL A 155 -12.80 2.57 -9.74
C VAL A 155 -13.03 4.02 -9.32
N GLU A 156 -13.05 4.31 -8.00
CA GLU A 156 -13.19 5.68 -7.49
C GLU A 156 -12.08 6.63 -7.98
N LYS A 157 -10.84 6.13 -8.04
CA LYS A 157 -9.69 6.93 -8.47
C LYS A 157 -9.53 7.04 -9.98
N GLN A 158 -10.35 6.33 -10.75
CA GLN A 158 -10.20 6.25 -12.20
C GLN A 158 -8.79 5.78 -12.63
N MET A 159 -8.29 4.74 -11.94
CA MET A 159 -6.94 4.22 -12.14
C MET A 159 -7.00 2.71 -12.38
N VAL A 160 -6.05 2.19 -13.17
CA VAL A 160 -5.81 0.75 -13.27
C VAL A 160 -4.88 0.34 -12.13
N ASN A 161 -5.14 -0.82 -11.52
CA ASN A 161 -4.25 -1.40 -10.52
C ASN A 161 -3.23 -2.33 -11.19
N ASP A 162 -1.94 -2.03 -11.01
CA ASP A 162 -0.86 -2.87 -11.53
C ASP A 162 -0.75 -4.23 -10.79
N GLU A 163 -1.34 -4.34 -9.60
CA GLU A 163 -1.25 -5.53 -8.73
C GLU A 163 -2.37 -6.56 -8.98
N ILE A 164 -3.55 -6.14 -9.48
CA ILE A 164 -4.71 -7.02 -9.70
C ILE A 164 -4.41 -8.18 -10.66
N PRO A 165 -3.69 -7.98 -11.78
CA PRO A 165 -3.37 -9.07 -12.70
C PRO A 165 -2.55 -10.22 -12.07
N TYR A 166 -1.86 -9.97 -10.95
CA TYR A 166 -1.00 -10.93 -10.27
C TYR A 166 -1.61 -11.46 -8.95
N TRP A 167 -2.92 -11.26 -8.74
CA TRP A 167 -3.56 -11.52 -7.45
C TRP A 167 -3.44 -12.97 -6.97
N GLU A 168 -3.65 -13.95 -7.86
CA GLU A 168 -3.53 -15.37 -7.52
C GLU A 168 -2.09 -15.79 -7.24
N TYR A 169 -1.13 -15.19 -7.96
CA TYR A 169 0.29 -15.36 -7.65
C TYR A 169 0.62 -14.84 -6.23
N TYR A 170 0.09 -13.67 -5.86
CA TYR A 170 0.25 -13.15 -4.51
C TYR A 170 -0.44 -14.01 -3.46
N ARG A 171 -1.62 -14.53 -3.74
CA ARG A 171 -2.33 -15.46 -2.84
C ARG A 171 -1.46 -16.67 -2.51
N GLU A 172 -0.89 -17.30 -3.53
CA GLU A 172 -0.04 -18.49 -3.39
C GLU A 172 1.23 -18.19 -2.58
N LYS A 173 1.89 -17.06 -2.84
CA LYS A 173 3.16 -16.73 -2.19
C LYS A 173 3.01 -16.16 -0.78
N ILE A 174 1.98 -15.36 -0.50
CA ILE A 174 1.86 -14.63 0.77
C ILE A 174 1.46 -15.54 1.93
N TYR A 175 0.58 -16.52 1.71
CA TYR A 175 0.11 -17.37 2.80
C TYR A 175 1.25 -18.12 3.53
N PRO A 176 2.17 -18.81 2.83
CA PRO A 176 3.34 -19.42 3.47
C PRO A 176 4.21 -18.40 4.22
N LEU A 177 4.41 -17.20 3.67
CA LEU A 177 5.19 -16.15 4.32
C LEU A 177 4.57 -15.70 5.65
N ILE A 178 3.24 -15.62 5.73
CA ILE A 178 2.55 -15.34 6.99
C ILE A 178 2.78 -16.47 8.00
N GLN A 179 2.64 -17.73 7.59
CA GLN A 179 2.89 -18.88 8.47
C GLN A 179 4.32 -18.89 9.03
N ASN A 180 5.28 -18.57 8.17
CA ASN A 180 6.71 -18.53 8.50
C ASN A 180 7.12 -17.27 9.28
N LYS A 181 6.19 -16.35 9.58
CA LYS A 181 6.49 -15.08 10.24
C LYS A 181 7.45 -14.19 9.42
N GLU A 182 7.36 -14.30 8.10
CA GLU A 182 8.07 -13.49 7.11
C GLU A 182 7.16 -12.41 6.50
N ALA A 183 5.88 -12.43 6.84
CA ALA A 183 4.89 -11.41 6.54
C ALA A 183 3.80 -11.39 7.63
N PHE A 184 3.01 -10.32 7.68
CA PHE A 184 1.82 -10.27 8.53
C PHE A 184 0.69 -9.47 7.89
N LEU A 185 -0.54 -9.76 8.31
CA LEU A 185 -1.70 -8.94 8.02
C LEU A 185 -1.99 -8.01 9.21
N SER A 186 -2.22 -6.73 8.94
CA SER A 186 -2.87 -5.80 9.87
C SER A 186 -4.30 -5.59 9.39
N VAL A 187 -5.26 -5.88 10.26
CA VAL A 187 -6.69 -5.79 9.97
C VAL A 187 -7.37 -4.91 11.00
N ILE A 188 -8.18 -3.96 10.52
CA ILE A 188 -9.12 -3.19 11.33
C ILE A 188 -10.51 -3.72 11.00
N TYR A 189 -11.25 -4.15 12.02
CA TYR A 189 -12.64 -4.56 11.90
C TYR A 189 -13.56 -3.47 12.46
N ALA A 190 -14.67 -3.23 11.78
CA ALA A 190 -15.87 -2.65 12.38
C ALA A 190 -16.86 -3.79 12.61
N ASP A 191 -17.12 -4.08 13.88
CA ASP A 191 -17.80 -5.28 14.32
C ASP A 191 -17.08 -6.53 13.78
N GLU A 192 -17.72 -7.33 12.94
CA GLU A 192 -17.12 -8.52 12.30
C GLU A 192 -16.61 -8.24 10.88
N THR A 193 -16.78 -7.01 10.37
CA THR A 193 -16.44 -6.67 8.98
C THR A 193 -15.04 -6.05 8.89
N PRO A 194 -14.11 -6.63 8.12
CA PRO A 194 -12.84 -5.96 7.84
C PRO A 194 -13.10 -4.65 7.09
N ILE A 195 -12.58 -3.53 7.61
CA ILE A 195 -12.67 -2.20 6.99
C ILE A 195 -11.31 -1.67 6.55
N SER A 196 -10.22 -2.30 6.98
CA SER A 196 -8.85 -2.03 6.53
C SER A 196 -8.05 -3.31 6.54
N ILE A 197 -7.28 -3.56 5.49
CA ILE A 197 -6.35 -4.68 5.43
C ILE A 197 -5.04 -4.18 4.83
N SER A 198 -3.93 -4.44 5.51
CA SER A 198 -2.59 -4.29 4.94
C SER A 198 -1.76 -5.55 5.11
N ILE A 199 -1.02 -5.89 4.05
CA ILE A 199 -0.03 -6.95 4.00
C ILE A 199 1.34 -6.29 4.11
N ASN A 200 2.11 -6.72 5.10
CA ASN A 200 3.40 -6.16 5.41
C ASN A 200 4.43 -7.29 5.38
N MET A 201 5.44 -7.17 4.52
CA MET A 201 6.51 -8.16 4.39
C MET A 201 7.63 -7.85 5.37
N ILE A 202 8.31 -8.88 5.86
CA ILE A 202 9.46 -8.74 6.75
C ILE A 202 10.68 -9.35 6.06
N SER A 203 11.81 -8.65 6.12
CA SER A 203 13.13 -9.22 5.81
C SER A 203 14.13 -8.66 6.81
N GLY A 204 14.79 -9.53 7.56
CA GLY A 204 15.71 -9.16 8.62
C GLY A 204 15.06 -8.23 9.64
N LYS A 205 15.59 -7.01 9.72
CA LYS A 205 15.10 -5.94 10.60
C LYS A 205 14.29 -4.86 9.88
N ALA A 206 13.80 -5.15 8.68
CA ALA A 206 12.96 -4.25 7.92
C ALA A 206 11.54 -4.82 7.75
N VAL A 207 10.54 -3.94 7.84
CA VAL A 207 9.18 -4.18 7.37
C VAL A 207 8.89 -3.36 6.12
N TYR A 208 8.17 -3.94 5.18
CA TYR A 208 7.83 -3.36 3.89
C TYR A 208 6.31 -3.30 3.76
N GLY A 209 5.76 -2.09 3.61
CA GLY A 209 4.33 -1.89 3.38
C GLY A 209 3.95 -2.32 1.96
N TYR A 210 3.55 -3.58 1.79
CA TYR A 210 3.50 -4.24 0.49
C TYR A 210 2.19 -4.01 -0.25
N LEU A 211 1.07 -4.45 0.33
CA LEU A 211 -0.27 -4.24 -0.24
C LEU A 211 -1.17 -3.65 0.84
N LYS A 212 -2.01 -2.68 0.50
CA LYS A 212 -2.99 -2.15 1.45
C LYS A 212 -4.18 -1.51 0.77
N SER A 213 -5.35 -1.71 1.36
CA SER A 213 -6.55 -0.94 1.04
C SER A 213 -7.48 -0.87 2.24
N TYR A 214 -8.54 -0.08 2.11
CA TYR A 214 -9.56 0.11 3.12
C TYR A 214 -10.91 0.35 2.44
N ASP A 215 -12.00 0.14 3.18
CA ASP A 215 -13.35 0.46 2.74
C ASP A 215 -13.53 1.99 2.66
N THR A 216 -13.78 2.49 1.46
CA THR A 216 -13.86 3.91 1.16
C THR A 216 -15.07 4.60 1.80
N ASN A 217 -16.09 3.83 2.22
CA ASN A 217 -17.20 4.30 3.05
C ASN A 217 -16.69 4.93 4.37
N PHE A 218 -15.61 4.39 4.93
CA PHE A 218 -15.02 4.85 6.19
C PHE A 218 -13.96 5.95 6.02
N SER A 219 -13.78 6.49 4.81
CA SER A 219 -12.70 7.45 4.51
C SER A 219 -12.66 8.69 5.42
N LYS A 220 -13.81 9.14 5.94
CA LYS A 220 -13.88 10.29 6.88
C LYS A 220 -13.22 10.02 8.23
N PHE A 221 -13.13 8.76 8.63
CA PHE A 221 -12.38 8.31 9.81
C PHE A 221 -10.87 8.17 9.55
N SER A 222 -10.38 8.46 8.34
CA SER A 222 -8.95 8.36 8.01
C SER A 222 -8.35 6.96 8.26
N ILE A 223 -9.11 5.91 7.98
CA ILE A 223 -8.75 4.49 8.25
C ILE A 223 -7.34 4.12 7.77
N GLY A 224 -6.97 4.50 6.55
CA GLY A 224 -5.64 4.20 6.02
C GLY A 224 -4.48 4.84 6.81
N PHE A 225 -4.71 5.92 7.56
CA PHE A 225 -3.74 6.47 8.50
C PHE A 225 -3.75 5.73 9.85
N LEU A 226 -4.92 5.32 10.33
CA LEU A 226 -5.02 4.52 11.55
C LEU A 226 -4.30 3.18 11.39
N ASP A 227 -4.48 2.49 10.26
CA ASP A 227 -3.75 1.26 9.94
C ASP A 227 -2.23 1.49 9.93
N LEU A 228 -1.77 2.56 9.26
CA LEU A 228 -0.35 2.88 9.22
C LEU A 228 0.24 3.17 10.61
N ILE A 229 -0.52 3.81 11.50
CA ILE A 229 -0.16 4.02 12.90
C ILE A 229 0.06 2.68 13.59
N LYS A 230 -0.89 1.74 13.46
CA LYS A 230 -0.81 0.42 14.09
C LYS A 230 0.35 -0.41 13.55
N VAL A 231 0.57 -0.41 12.24
CA VAL A 231 1.72 -1.10 11.62
C VAL A 231 3.05 -0.49 12.09
N THR A 232 3.14 0.83 12.18
CA THR A 232 4.36 1.50 12.68
C THR A 232 4.61 1.17 14.15
N GLN A 233 3.55 1.20 14.98
CA GLN A 233 3.62 0.80 16.38
C GLN A 233 4.09 -0.65 16.52
N TRP A 234 3.50 -1.58 15.76
CA TRP A 234 3.89 -2.99 15.73
C TRP A 234 5.36 -3.17 15.35
N ALA A 235 5.88 -2.38 14.40
CA ALA A 235 7.28 -2.43 14.00
C ALA A 235 8.24 -2.03 15.14
N PHE A 236 7.89 -1.03 15.94
CA PHE A 236 8.64 -0.67 17.15
C PHE A 236 8.58 -1.79 18.20
N GLU A 237 7.39 -2.33 18.46
CA GLU A 237 7.19 -3.42 19.44
C GLU A 237 7.98 -4.69 19.07
N ASN A 238 8.22 -4.92 17.78
CA ASN A 238 8.98 -6.05 17.26
C ASN A 238 10.48 -5.73 17.00
N ASN A 239 10.96 -4.59 17.49
CA ASN A 239 12.37 -4.18 17.38
C ASN A 239 12.88 -4.22 15.93
N LEU A 240 12.09 -3.70 15.00
CA LEU A 240 12.51 -3.45 13.62
C LEU A 240 13.26 -2.13 13.52
N GLU A 241 14.16 -2.04 12.55
CA GLU A 241 15.05 -0.90 12.32
C GLU A 241 14.58 -0.01 11.17
N VAL A 242 13.85 -0.56 10.20
CA VAL A 242 13.39 0.17 9.01
C VAL A 242 11.93 -0.18 8.71
N PHE A 243 11.12 0.83 8.41
CA PHE A 243 9.82 0.65 7.76
C PHE A 243 9.86 1.29 6.37
N ASP A 244 9.93 0.45 5.34
CA ASP A 244 9.99 0.86 3.94
C ASP A 244 8.59 0.92 3.31
N PHE A 245 8.31 2.02 2.62
CA PHE A 245 7.04 2.26 1.94
C PHE A 245 7.06 1.85 0.47
N LEU A 246 8.14 1.24 0.00
CA LEU A 246 8.36 0.81 -1.37
C LEU A 246 8.19 1.97 -2.37
N LYS A 247 8.12 1.62 -3.65
CA LYS A 247 8.00 2.59 -4.74
C LYS A 247 6.71 3.40 -4.70
N GLY A 248 6.75 4.55 -5.37
CA GLY A 248 5.59 5.42 -5.57
C GLY A 248 5.71 6.68 -4.73
N HIS A 249 5.69 7.83 -5.42
CA HIS A 249 5.73 9.15 -4.79
C HIS A 249 4.29 9.60 -4.53
N TYR A 250 3.82 9.39 -3.31
CA TYR A 250 2.51 9.86 -2.86
C TYR A 250 2.71 10.88 -1.74
N ASP A 251 1.99 12.00 -1.81
CA ASP A 251 2.10 13.11 -0.84
C ASP A 251 1.85 12.69 0.61
N TYR A 252 1.17 11.57 0.84
CA TYR A 252 1.02 11.05 2.19
C TYR A 252 2.34 10.47 2.71
N LYS A 253 3.15 9.78 1.89
CA LYS A 253 4.37 9.09 2.34
C LYS A 253 5.38 10.07 2.95
N SER A 254 5.58 11.22 2.31
CA SER A 254 6.49 12.27 2.79
C SER A 254 6.14 12.79 4.19
N LYS A 255 4.87 12.69 4.60
CA LYS A 255 4.42 13.07 5.96
C LYS A 255 4.81 12.05 7.03
N TRP A 256 5.10 10.80 6.65
CA TRP A 256 5.44 9.70 7.57
C TRP A 256 6.93 9.38 7.58
N THR A 257 7.57 9.47 6.43
CA THR A 257 8.96 9.04 6.24
C THR A 257 9.94 10.14 6.61
N ASP A 258 11.01 9.79 7.31
CA ASP A 258 12.12 10.69 7.66
C ASP A 258 13.35 10.49 6.76
N THR A 259 13.35 9.41 5.97
CA THR A 259 14.50 8.98 5.18
C THR A 259 14.08 8.81 3.72
N GLU A 260 14.77 9.50 2.82
CA GLU A 260 14.72 9.26 1.38
C GLU A 260 15.95 8.44 0.97
N TYR A 261 15.74 7.44 0.13
CA TYR A 261 16.78 6.54 -0.34
C TYR A 261 16.66 6.34 -1.86
N HIS A 262 17.72 5.84 -2.50
CA HIS A 262 17.67 5.53 -3.93
C HIS A 262 17.50 4.04 -4.16
N PHE A 263 16.61 3.67 -5.08
CA PHE A 263 16.65 2.35 -5.69
C PHE A 263 17.82 2.26 -6.66
N GLN A 264 18.52 1.14 -6.64
CA GLN A 264 19.69 0.88 -7.46
C GLN A 264 19.40 -0.18 -8.51
N LYS A 265 20.04 -0.01 -9.66
CA LYS A 265 20.31 -1.08 -10.61
C LYS A 265 21.74 -1.55 -10.40
N GLN A 266 21.90 -2.83 -10.12
CA GLN A 266 23.19 -3.49 -9.94
C GLN A 266 23.41 -4.45 -11.11
N ILE A 267 24.43 -4.16 -11.93
CA ILE A 267 24.83 -5.02 -13.04
C ILE A 267 25.97 -5.90 -12.54
N VAL A 268 25.68 -7.17 -12.28
CA VAL A 268 26.65 -8.15 -11.74
C VAL A 268 27.23 -8.96 -12.89
N TYR A 269 28.55 -9.06 -12.96
CA TYR A 269 29.26 -9.74 -14.05
C TYR A 269 30.54 -10.42 -13.57
N ASN A 270 30.97 -11.45 -14.29
CA ASN A 270 32.27 -12.10 -14.09
C ASN A 270 33.37 -11.26 -14.77
N PRO A 271 34.29 -10.63 -14.03
CA PRO A 271 35.34 -9.79 -14.61
C PRO A 271 36.39 -10.58 -15.41
N LYS A 272 36.46 -11.91 -15.25
CA LYS A 272 37.34 -12.77 -16.06
C LYS A 272 36.79 -13.01 -17.48
N SER A 273 35.52 -12.71 -17.72
CA SER A 273 34.89 -12.82 -19.04
C SER A 273 34.85 -11.44 -19.72
N ALA A 274 35.61 -11.30 -20.81
CA ALA A 274 35.64 -10.07 -21.60
C ALA A 274 34.25 -9.74 -22.19
N VAL A 275 33.52 -10.76 -22.64
CA VAL A 275 32.14 -10.61 -23.15
C VAL A 275 31.22 -10.07 -22.06
N ALA A 276 31.23 -10.68 -20.86
CA ALA A 276 30.39 -10.24 -19.75
C ALA A 276 30.71 -8.80 -19.31
N THR A 277 32.00 -8.45 -19.30
CA THR A 277 32.47 -7.10 -18.95
C THR A 277 31.99 -6.05 -19.95
N THR A 278 32.14 -6.29 -21.26
CA THR A 278 31.66 -5.37 -22.30
C THR A 278 30.14 -5.21 -22.26
N VAL A 279 29.40 -6.31 -22.09
CA VAL A 279 27.94 -6.28 -21.94
C VAL A 279 27.53 -5.48 -20.70
N ALA A 280 28.24 -5.62 -19.58
CA ALA A 280 27.96 -4.87 -18.36
C ALA A 280 28.12 -3.35 -18.56
N TRP A 281 29.24 -2.93 -19.15
CA TRP A 281 29.49 -1.52 -19.44
C TRP A 281 28.52 -0.94 -20.45
N TYR A 282 28.21 -1.66 -21.54
CA TYR A 282 27.21 -1.23 -22.51
C TYR A 282 25.84 -0.97 -21.84
N ASN A 283 25.37 -1.91 -21.01
CA ASN A 283 24.13 -1.74 -20.26
C ASN A 283 24.22 -0.57 -19.28
N ALA A 284 25.35 -0.38 -18.60
CA ALA A 284 25.56 0.74 -17.69
C ALA A 284 25.46 2.09 -18.42
N PHE A 285 26.14 2.24 -19.56
CA PHE A 285 26.07 3.45 -20.39
C PHE A 285 24.66 3.70 -20.92
N LYS A 286 23.99 2.67 -21.43
CA LYS A 286 22.60 2.74 -21.89
C LYS A 286 21.66 3.24 -20.79
N ILE A 287 21.79 2.68 -19.57
CA ILE A 287 20.97 3.08 -18.42
C ILE A 287 21.26 4.54 -18.04
N LYS A 288 22.53 4.92 -17.93
CA LYS A 288 22.93 6.31 -17.63
C LYS A 288 22.36 7.28 -18.66
N GLY A 289 22.50 6.97 -19.96
CA GLY A 289 21.95 7.78 -21.05
C GLY A 289 20.43 7.91 -20.96
N PHE A 290 19.70 6.82 -20.69
CA PHE A 290 18.26 6.84 -20.50
C PHE A 290 17.83 7.75 -19.34
N TYR A 291 18.45 7.62 -18.16
CA TYR A 291 18.09 8.46 -17.01
C TYR A 291 18.50 9.93 -17.19
N ALA A 292 19.62 10.20 -17.87
CA ALA A 292 19.99 11.56 -18.28
C ALA A 292 18.92 12.17 -19.20
N MET A 293 18.47 11.43 -20.21
CA MET A 293 17.38 11.86 -21.10
C MET A 293 16.07 12.08 -20.33
N VAL A 294 15.68 11.17 -19.43
CA VAL A 294 14.50 11.34 -18.57
C VAL A 294 14.61 12.59 -17.71
N SER A 295 15.79 12.89 -17.18
CA SER A 295 16.05 14.11 -16.41
C SER A 295 15.81 15.37 -17.25
N VAL A 296 16.34 15.39 -18.48
CA VAL A 296 16.11 16.49 -19.44
C VAL A 296 14.63 16.62 -19.82
N LEU A 297 13.91 15.51 -20.05
CA LEU A 297 12.47 15.56 -20.34
C LEU A 297 11.65 16.08 -19.14
N LYS A 298 12.10 15.79 -17.91
CA LYS A 298 11.48 16.33 -16.68
C LYS A 298 11.69 17.84 -16.56
N THR A 299 12.89 18.35 -16.83
CA THR A 299 13.16 19.80 -16.81
C THR A 299 12.36 20.54 -17.89
N LEU A 300 12.15 19.92 -19.06
CA LEU A 300 11.29 20.43 -20.13
C LEU A 300 9.78 20.25 -19.86
N GLN A 301 9.39 19.74 -18.69
CA GLN A 301 7.99 19.52 -18.28
C GLN A 301 7.12 18.66 -19.21
N VAL A 302 7.73 17.86 -20.11
CA VAL A 302 7.02 17.01 -21.10
C VAL A 302 6.11 15.99 -20.42
N HIS A 303 6.45 15.56 -19.19
CA HIS A 303 5.62 14.70 -18.36
C HIS A 303 4.20 15.25 -18.11
N LYS A 304 4.02 16.58 -18.05
CA LYS A 304 2.70 17.20 -17.88
C LYS A 304 1.82 17.02 -19.12
N LEU A 305 2.41 17.07 -20.32
CA LEU A 305 1.72 16.87 -21.59
C LEU A 305 1.31 15.40 -21.78
N LEU A 306 2.21 14.46 -21.47
CA LEU A 306 1.92 13.02 -21.49
C LEU A 306 0.79 12.65 -20.54
N LYS A 307 0.78 13.21 -19.31
CA LYS A 307 -0.29 12.98 -18.34
C LYS A 307 -1.65 13.44 -18.89
N LYS A 308 -1.71 14.60 -19.55
CA LYS A 308 -2.94 15.09 -20.21
C LYS A 308 -3.41 14.14 -21.31
N GLY A 309 -2.50 13.62 -22.14
CA GLY A 309 -2.84 12.66 -23.21
C GLY A 309 -3.34 11.32 -22.69
N ILE A 310 -2.71 10.76 -21.64
CA ILE A 310 -3.16 9.53 -20.99
C ILE A 310 -4.55 9.72 -20.37
N GLN A 311 -4.75 10.83 -19.66
CA GLN A 311 -6.03 11.14 -19.02
C GLN A 311 -7.14 11.37 -20.06
N TRP A 312 -6.82 12.00 -21.19
CA TRP A 312 -7.74 12.15 -22.32
C TRP A 312 -8.14 10.80 -22.92
N LYS A 313 -7.18 9.90 -23.16
CA LYS A 313 -7.45 8.53 -23.66
C LYS A 313 -8.27 7.70 -22.66
N TYR A 314 -7.99 7.83 -21.37
CA TYR A 314 -8.77 7.20 -20.32
C TYR A 314 -10.22 7.71 -20.32
N ASN A 315 -10.41 9.03 -20.36
CA ASN A 315 -11.75 9.65 -20.41
C ASN A 315 -12.53 9.26 -21.68
N LEU A 316 -11.87 9.04 -22.81
CA LEU A 316 -12.50 8.55 -24.04
C LEU A 316 -12.96 7.09 -23.94
N THR A 317 -12.15 6.23 -23.31
CA THR A 317 -12.44 4.80 -23.18
C THR A 317 -13.43 4.49 -22.06
N HIS A 318 -13.51 5.34 -21.03
CA HIS A 318 -14.33 5.14 -19.84
C HIS A 318 -15.49 6.14 -19.70
N ARG A 319 -15.84 6.84 -20.78
CA ARG A 319 -16.88 7.89 -20.81
C ARG A 319 -18.27 7.40 -20.35
N ASN A 320 -18.55 6.09 -20.48
CA ASN A 320 -19.80 5.46 -20.06
C ASN A 320 -19.84 4.97 -18.60
N ASN A 321 -18.72 4.97 -17.85
CA ASN A 321 -18.67 4.51 -16.45
C ASN A 321 -18.78 5.65 -15.41
N ASN A 322 -19.12 6.87 -15.84
CA ASN A 322 -19.17 8.07 -15.00
C ASN A 322 -20.35 8.12 -14.01
N ASN A 323 -21.13 7.05 -13.85
CA ASN A 323 -22.25 7.02 -12.89
C ASN A 323 -21.83 6.77 -11.43
N HIS A 324 -20.54 6.64 -11.12
CA HIS A 324 -20.07 6.29 -9.77
C HIS A 324 -19.74 7.46 -8.83
N ASN A 325 -19.94 8.71 -9.26
CA ASN A 325 -19.72 9.89 -8.41
C ASN A 325 -21.03 10.67 -8.20
N LYS A 326 -22.11 9.96 -7.89
CA LYS A 326 -23.34 10.61 -7.40
C LYS A 326 -23.03 11.30 -6.08
N GLN A 327 -23.08 12.62 -6.09
CA GLN A 327 -22.79 13.42 -4.90
C GLN A 327 -24.02 13.45 -4.00
N PHE A 328 -23.81 13.13 -2.73
CA PHE A 328 -24.81 13.36 -1.71
C PHE A 328 -24.77 14.82 -1.28
N THR A 329 -25.92 15.47 -1.30
CA THR A 329 -26.08 16.80 -0.73
C THR A 329 -26.85 16.68 0.59
N VAL A 330 -26.27 17.21 1.66
CA VAL A 330 -26.99 17.39 2.92
C VAL A 330 -27.97 18.53 2.73
N LEU A 331 -29.26 18.22 2.80
CA LEU A 331 -30.31 19.22 2.73
C LEU A 331 -30.50 19.87 4.10
N GLU A 332 -30.68 19.05 5.13
CA GLU A 332 -31.06 19.49 6.46
C GLU A 332 -30.41 18.62 7.54
N THR A 333 -30.17 19.19 8.72
CA THR A 333 -29.79 18.45 9.93
C THR A 333 -30.54 19.06 11.10
N LEU A 334 -31.41 18.28 11.72
CA LEU A 334 -32.35 18.75 12.73
C LEU A 334 -32.35 17.83 13.95
N PRO A 335 -32.76 18.34 15.13
CA PRO A 335 -32.98 17.49 16.31
C PRO A 335 -34.01 16.39 16.02
N ILE A 336 -33.83 15.21 16.62
CA ILE A 336 -34.68 14.03 16.37
C ILE A 336 -36.16 14.28 16.69
N THR A 337 -36.46 15.23 17.57
CA THR A 337 -37.83 15.65 17.92
C THR A 337 -38.64 16.17 16.74
N TYR A 338 -37.98 16.65 15.68
CA TYR A 338 -38.66 17.13 14.46
C TYR A 338 -38.94 16.02 13.44
N LEU A 339 -38.55 14.76 13.72
CA LEU A 339 -38.75 13.63 12.80
C LEU A 339 -40.24 13.37 12.53
N GLU A 340 -41.11 13.62 13.51
CA GLU A 340 -42.57 13.47 13.38
C GLU A 340 -43.18 14.36 12.29
N ASN A 341 -42.51 15.44 11.92
CA ASN A 341 -42.96 16.34 10.85
C ASN A 341 -42.76 15.75 9.45
N TYR A 342 -42.05 14.62 9.33
CA TYR A 342 -41.81 13.94 8.06
C TYR A 342 -42.76 12.75 7.92
N ASN A 343 -43.80 12.95 7.11
CA ASN A 343 -44.73 11.89 6.73
C ASN A 343 -44.08 10.92 5.72
N ALA A 344 -44.64 9.70 5.62
CA ALA A 344 -44.27 8.70 4.60
C ALA A 344 -42.80 8.22 4.60
N LEU A 345 -42.22 8.02 5.79
CA LEU A 345 -40.88 7.41 5.93
C LEU A 345 -40.96 5.88 5.98
N LYS A 346 -40.29 5.21 5.03
CA LYS A 346 -40.15 3.75 5.02
C LYS A 346 -38.73 3.33 5.39
N LEU A 347 -38.60 2.48 6.40
CA LEU A 347 -37.32 1.94 6.86
C LEU A 347 -36.67 1.09 5.76
N ILE A 348 -35.37 1.29 5.54
CA ILE A 348 -34.56 0.54 4.57
C ILE A 348 -33.30 -0.04 5.21
N ASP A 349 -32.82 -1.15 4.66
CA ASP A 349 -31.55 -1.77 5.06
C ASP A 349 -30.43 -1.37 4.08
N ILE A 350 -29.45 -0.62 4.58
CA ILE A 350 -28.30 -0.15 3.80
C ILE A 350 -27.31 -1.26 3.44
N ASN A 351 -27.47 -2.47 3.98
CA ASN A 351 -26.64 -3.61 3.63
C ASN A 351 -27.17 -4.38 2.42
N GLN A 352 -28.40 -4.10 1.98
CA GLN A 352 -29.05 -4.77 0.86
C GLN A 352 -29.05 -3.89 -0.40
N GLN A 353 -28.99 -4.53 -1.57
CA GLN A 353 -29.21 -3.83 -2.84
C GLN A 353 -30.68 -3.38 -2.92
N PRO A 354 -30.97 -2.20 -3.50
CA PRO A 354 -30.05 -1.26 -4.16
C PRO A 354 -29.43 -0.21 -3.21
N PHE A 355 -29.57 -0.32 -1.89
CA PHE A 355 -29.29 0.76 -0.92
C PHE A 355 -27.84 0.84 -0.43
N THR A 356 -26.93 -0.01 -0.92
CA THR A 356 -25.53 -0.03 -0.45
C THR A 356 -24.76 1.27 -0.67
N PHE A 357 -25.19 2.11 -1.62
CA PHE A 357 -24.61 3.44 -1.85
C PHE A 357 -24.77 4.40 -0.64
N LEU A 358 -25.72 4.13 0.26
CA LEU A 358 -25.97 4.93 1.47
C LEU A 358 -24.99 4.65 2.61
N LYS A 359 -24.12 3.62 2.50
CA LYS A 359 -23.12 3.32 3.53
C LYS A 359 -22.17 4.50 3.77
N LYS A 360 -21.74 5.18 2.71
CA LYS A 360 -20.87 6.35 2.78
C LYS A 360 -21.49 7.51 3.58
N PRO A 361 -22.69 8.04 3.23
CA PRO A 361 -23.28 9.13 3.98
C PRO A 361 -23.65 8.72 5.42
N VAL A 362 -24.01 7.47 5.68
CA VAL A 362 -24.22 6.98 7.05
C VAL A 362 -22.93 7.04 7.87
N CYS A 363 -21.80 6.58 7.32
CA CYS A 363 -20.49 6.73 7.97
C CYS A 363 -20.14 8.21 8.21
N ASP A 364 -20.50 9.09 7.28
CA ASP A 364 -20.23 10.52 7.40
C ASP A 364 -21.09 11.21 8.47
N PHE A 365 -22.34 10.75 8.61
CA PHE A 365 -23.26 11.14 9.68
C PHE A 365 -22.73 10.70 11.04
N LEU A 366 -22.37 9.42 11.18
CA LEU A 366 -21.81 8.85 12.42
C LEU A 366 -20.59 9.63 12.91
N PHE A 367 -19.65 9.93 12.00
CA PHE A 367 -18.47 10.73 12.31
C PHE A 367 -18.79 12.14 12.85
N ASN A 368 -19.84 12.77 12.32
CA ASN A 368 -20.23 14.13 12.71
C ASN A 368 -21.05 14.14 14.00
N GLN A 369 -21.99 13.21 14.14
CA GLN A 369 -22.97 13.18 15.23
C GLN A 369 -22.48 12.42 16.47
N GLN A 370 -21.37 11.66 16.35
CA GLN A 370 -20.79 10.87 17.44
C GLN A 370 -21.80 9.89 18.04
N ASP A 371 -22.53 9.21 17.16
CA ASP A 371 -23.49 8.18 17.50
C ASP A 371 -22.93 6.80 17.16
N HIS A 372 -23.56 5.73 17.64
CA HIS A 372 -23.20 4.35 17.35
C HIS A 372 -24.06 3.77 16.22
N ILE A 373 -23.49 2.95 15.33
CA ILE A 373 -24.19 2.35 14.18
C ILE A 373 -25.49 1.62 14.56
N ALA A 374 -25.51 0.99 15.74
CA ALA A 374 -26.69 0.28 16.27
C ALA A 374 -27.92 1.19 16.50
N ASN A 375 -27.70 2.50 16.65
CA ASN A 375 -28.78 3.48 16.85
C ASN A 375 -29.26 4.09 15.52
N ILE A 376 -28.56 3.80 14.41
CA ILE A 376 -28.87 4.41 13.13
C ILE A 376 -30.02 3.68 12.46
N LYS A 377 -30.99 4.47 11.99
CA LYS A 377 -32.01 4.00 11.06
C LYS A 377 -31.98 4.88 9.81
N VAL A 378 -32.27 4.29 8.67
CA VAL A 378 -32.32 5.00 7.40
C VAL A 378 -33.68 4.79 6.78
N PHE A 379 -34.27 5.88 6.30
CA PHE A 379 -35.60 5.89 5.70
C PHE A 379 -35.54 6.46 4.28
N THR A 380 -36.35 5.92 3.39
CA THR A 380 -36.71 6.59 2.13
C THR A 380 -37.93 7.47 2.34
N ASN A 381 -38.01 8.58 1.62
CA ASN A 381 -39.20 9.41 1.55
C ASN A 381 -39.92 9.14 0.23
N ASP A 382 -41.15 8.60 0.31
CA ASP A 382 -41.93 8.23 -0.89
C ASP A 382 -42.44 9.46 -1.66
N GLU A 383 -42.57 10.63 -1.01
CA GLU A 383 -43.01 11.88 -1.63
C GLU A 383 -41.89 12.59 -2.41
N LYS A 384 -40.63 12.36 -2.03
CA LYS A 384 -39.46 12.99 -2.66
C LYS A 384 -38.48 11.93 -3.16
N GLN A 385 -38.55 11.63 -4.46
CA GLN A 385 -37.61 10.71 -5.11
C GLN A 385 -36.15 11.09 -4.78
N GLN A 386 -35.31 10.07 -4.56
CA GLN A 386 -33.88 10.20 -4.25
C GLN A 386 -33.55 10.95 -2.94
N THR A 387 -34.50 11.06 -2.00
CA THR A 387 -34.26 11.68 -0.69
C THR A 387 -34.29 10.62 0.42
N PHE A 388 -33.32 10.67 1.32
CA PHE A 388 -33.18 9.72 2.42
C PHE A 388 -33.00 10.46 3.75
N ALA A 389 -33.57 9.92 4.81
CA ALA A 389 -33.38 10.40 6.17
C ALA A 389 -32.50 9.42 6.96
N ILE A 390 -31.38 9.90 7.49
CA ILE A 390 -30.50 9.15 8.39
C ILE A 390 -30.77 9.65 9.81
N THR A 391 -31.28 8.79 10.68
CA THR A 391 -31.63 9.16 12.05
C THR A 391 -30.64 8.58 13.04
N GLY A 392 -30.23 9.37 14.01
CA GLY A 392 -29.51 8.91 15.21
C GLY A 392 -30.27 9.24 16.49
N THR A 393 -29.61 9.12 17.64
CA THR A 393 -30.20 9.33 18.97
C THR A 393 -30.56 10.78 19.26
N LYS A 394 -29.82 11.73 18.69
CA LYS A 394 -29.97 13.17 18.99
C LYS A 394 -30.51 13.97 17.82
N ASN A 395 -30.01 13.66 16.62
CA ASN A 395 -30.28 14.40 15.40
C ASN A 395 -30.66 13.42 14.29
N PHE A 396 -31.29 13.94 13.25
CA PHE A 396 -31.40 13.26 11.96
C PHE A 396 -30.92 14.19 10.84
N GLN A 397 -30.58 13.60 9.71
CA GLN A 397 -30.06 14.30 8.55
C GLN A 397 -30.81 13.87 7.30
N ILE A 398 -31.23 14.83 6.50
CA ILE A 398 -31.83 14.59 5.19
C ILE A 398 -30.77 14.77 4.13
N ILE A 399 -30.64 13.78 3.27
CA ILE A 399 -29.73 13.77 2.15
C ILE A 399 -30.49 13.56 0.84
N SER A 400 -30.03 14.19 -0.23
CA SER A 400 -30.46 13.87 -1.58
C SER A 400 -29.33 13.19 -2.35
N HIS A 401 -29.71 12.33 -3.27
CA HIS A 401 -28.81 11.59 -4.15
C HIS A 401 -29.06 12.00 -5.60
N ALA A 402 -28.10 12.74 -6.20
CA ALA A 402 -28.19 13.23 -7.58
C ALA A 402 -27.76 12.16 -8.60
#